data_AF-A0A069DHZ2-F1
#
_entry.id   AF-A0A069DHZ2-F1
#
_cell.length_a   1.000
_cell.length_b   1.000
_cell.length_c   1.000
_cell.angle_alpha   90.00
_cell.angle_beta   90.00
_cell.angle_gamma   90.00
#
_symmetry.space_group_name_H-M   'P 1'
#
loop_
_entity.id
_entity.type
_entity.pdbx_description
1 polymer ?
#
loop_
_entity_poly.entity_id
_entity_poly.type
_entity_poly.pdbx_seq_one_letter_code
_entity_poly.pdbx_strand_id
1 'polypeptide(L)'
;MAIIDIILRENFMAWNRLTFEYEQETKNLRVPSENTAETLLDFNVRLDELNTRAVYDFGRIRKLKDIMDSLLESVLKDLYAGPNDAARKAGGIQHARAFPVTGYPFEAVNLYELQDNILSNYYSMQSTVRALEGKMGAKITNNALLKNELASAM
;
A
#
# COMPACT_ATOMS: atom_id res chain seq x y z
N MET A 1 14.88 -20.39 0.18
CA MET A 1 14.36 -19.24 0.96
C MET A 1 12.88 -19.50 1.16
N ALA A 2 12.42 -19.59 2.41
CA ALA A 2 11.01 -19.83 2.68
C ALA A 2 10.21 -18.56 2.35
N ILE A 3 8.95 -18.70 1.90
CA ILE A 3 8.10 -17.54 1.52
C ILE A 3 7.98 -16.54 2.69
N ILE A 4 7.89 -17.05 3.92
CA ILE A 4 7.83 -16.25 5.14
C ILE A 4 9.09 -15.38 5.35
N ASP A 5 10.27 -15.79 4.87
CA ASP A 5 11.51 -15.02 5.02
C ASP A 5 11.43 -13.66 4.31
N ILE A 6 10.67 -13.57 3.21
CA ILE A 6 10.47 -12.31 2.49
C ILE A 6 9.73 -11.33 3.40
N ILE A 7 8.70 -11.80 4.10
CA ILE A 7 7.87 -10.98 5.00
C ILE A 7 8.65 -10.61 6.27
N LEU A 8 9.39 -11.55 6.86
CA LEU A 8 10.12 -11.31 8.12
C LEU A 8 11.33 -10.37 7.96
N ARG A 9 11.82 -10.17 6.73
CA ARG A 9 12.86 -9.18 6.43
C ARG A 9 12.32 -7.75 6.30
N GLU A 10 11.02 -7.59 6.18
CA GLU A 10 10.41 -6.28 6.08
C GLU A 10 10.42 -5.55 7.42
N ASN A 11 10.66 -4.25 7.36
CA ASN A 11 10.60 -3.38 8.53
C ASN A 11 9.25 -2.64 8.55
N PHE A 12 8.28 -3.18 9.29
CA PHE A 12 6.95 -2.58 9.37
C PHE A 12 6.92 -1.20 10.04
N MET A 13 7.89 -0.88 10.90
CA MET A 13 8.02 0.48 11.44
C MET A 13 8.43 1.47 10.35
N ALA A 14 9.30 1.05 9.42
CA ALA A 14 9.66 1.87 8.26
C ALA A 14 8.47 2.03 7.30
N TRP A 15 7.67 0.97 7.09
CA TRP A 15 6.43 1.05 6.32
C TRP A 15 5.43 2.03 6.94
N ASN A 16 5.18 1.95 8.24
CA ASN A 16 4.26 2.85 8.94
C ASN A 16 4.70 4.32 8.80
N ARG A 17 6.01 4.58 8.87
CA ARG A 17 6.56 5.92 8.65
C ARG A 17 6.37 6.37 7.21
N LEU A 18 6.70 5.52 6.24
CA LEU A 18 6.58 5.81 4.82
C LEU A 18 5.14 6.15 4.44
N THR A 19 4.17 5.34 4.89
CA THR A 19 2.75 5.55 4.58
C THR A 19 2.23 6.84 5.22
N PHE A 20 2.66 7.16 6.43
CA PHE A 20 2.35 8.43 7.07
C PHE A 20 2.95 9.63 6.31
N GLU A 21 4.21 9.54 5.85
CA GLU A 21 4.86 10.60 5.06
C GLU A 21 4.09 10.87 3.76
N TYR A 22 3.72 9.82 3.03
CA TYR A 22 2.87 9.94 1.83
C TYR A 22 1.52 10.61 2.11
N GLU A 23 0.86 10.25 3.22
CA GLU A 23 -0.41 10.85 3.61
C GLU A 23 -0.25 12.35 3.86
N GLN A 24 0.80 12.76 4.59
CA GLN A 24 1.07 14.17 4.87
C GLN A 24 1.43 14.95 3.60
N GLU A 25 2.33 14.42 2.77
CA GLU A 25 2.70 15.05 1.49
C GLU A 25 1.48 15.23 0.58
N THR A 26 0.61 14.21 0.49
CA THR A 26 -0.62 14.27 -0.32
C THR A 26 -1.62 15.31 0.21
N LYS A 27 -1.75 15.44 1.54
CA LYS A 27 -2.58 16.49 2.16
C LYS A 27 -2.02 17.90 1.91
N ASN A 28 -0.69 18.04 1.97
CA ASN A 28 -0.01 19.31 1.78
C ASN A 28 0.04 19.77 0.31
N LEU A 29 -0.01 18.82 -0.64
CA LEU A 29 -0.11 19.11 -2.06
C LEU A 29 -1.53 19.59 -2.43
N ARG A 30 -1.80 20.87 -2.22
CA ARG A 30 -3.08 21.50 -2.56
C ARG A 30 -3.09 21.96 -4.01
N VAL A 31 -4.26 21.86 -4.65
CA VAL A 31 -4.49 22.48 -5.96
C VAL A 31 -4.33 24.00 -5.78
N PRO A 32 -3.53 24.69 -6.60
CA PRO A 32 -3.36 26.13 -6.51
C PRO A 32 -4.69 26.86 -6.66
N SER A 33 -4.91 27.92 -5.86
CA SER A 33 -6.05 28.82 -6.02
C SER A 33 -5.86 29.79 -7.19
N GLU A 34 -4.61 30.10 -7.53
CA GLU A 34 -4.23 30.94 -8.67
C GLU A 34 -3.69 30.07 -9.80
N ASN A 35 -4.30 30.17 -10.98
CA ASN A 35 -3.93 29.41 -12.17
C ASN A 35 -2.94 30.20 -13.04
N THR A 36 -1.72 30.40 -12.55
CA THR A 36 -0.63 30.94 -13.37
C THR A 36 0.19 29.81 -13.99
N ALA A 37 0.96 30.10 -15.04
CA ALA A 37 1.82 29.09 -15.66
C ALA A 37 2.86 28.53 -14.67
N GLU A 38 3.41 29.38 -13.80
CA GLU A 38 4.39 28.99 -12.80
C GLU A 38 3.77 28.13 -11.68
N THR A 39 2.65 28.57 -11.10
CA THR A 39 1.99 27.84 -10.01
C THR A 39 1.49 26.47 -10.44
N LEU A 40 1.00 26.34 -11.67
CA LEU A 40 0.60 25.05 -12.21
C LEU A 40 1.78 24.17 -12.59
N LEU A 41 2.88 24.73 -13.10
CA LEU A 41 4.08 23.94 -13.39
C LEU A 41 4.64 23.31 -12.10
N ASP A 42 4.80 24.09 -11.02
CA ASP A 42 5.25 23.58 -9.72
C ASP A 42 4.32 22.48 -9.19
N PHE A 43 3.01 22.74 -9.17
CA PHE A 43 2.02 21.75 -8.75
C PHE A 43 2.12 20.46 -9.59
N ASN A 44 2.26 20.59 -10.90
CA ASN A 44 2.29 19.46 -11.82
C ASN A 44 3.54 18.60 -11.65
N VAL A 45 4.71 19.21 -11.42
CA VAL A 45 5.97 18.50 -11.16
C VAL A 45 5.88 17.76 -9.83
N ARG A 46 5.47 18.45 -8.76
CA ARG A 46 5.37 17.87 -7.42
C ARG A 46 4.34 16.74 -7.36
N LEU A 47 3.22 16.89 -8.06
CA LEU A 47 2.20 15.85 -8.17
C LEU A 47 2.74 14.61 -8.88
N ASP A 48 3.47 14.79 -9.99
CA ASP A 48 4.02 13.68 -10.76
C ASP A 48 5.08 12.93 -9.95
N GLU A 49 6.04 13.65 -9.35
CA GLU A 49 7.08 13.07 -8.50
C GLU A 49 6.51 12.30 -7.31
N LEU A 50 5.51 12.86 -6.63
CA LEU A 50 4.84 12.20 -5.51
C LEU A 50 4.06 10.96 -5.98
N ASN A 51 3.34 11.07 -7.09
CA ASN A 51 2.55 9.97 -7.65
C ASN A 51 3.43 8.81 -8.11
N THR A 52 4.53 9.08 -8.83
CA THR A 52 5.45 8.03 -9.28
C THR A 52 6.03 7.25 -8.11
N ARG A 53 6.49 7.94 -7.06
CA ARG A 53 7.01 7.30 -5.85
C ARG A 53 5.92 6.49 -5.14
N ALA A 54 4.75 7.07 -4.92
CA ALA A 54 3.62 6.40 -4.26
C ALA A 54 3.15 5.15 -5.00
N VAL A 55 3.05 5.20 -6.34
CA VAL A 55 2.66 4.05 -7.16
C VAL A 55 3.70 2.93 -7.09
N TYR A 56 4.98 3.27 -7.11
CA TYR A 56 6.07 2.29 -6.98
C TYR A 56 5.99 1.55 -5.63
N ASP A 57 5.90 2.29 -4.52
CA ASP A 57 5.81 1.69 -3.19
C ASP A 57 4.49 0.96 -2.95
N PHE A 58 3.39 1.44 -3.55
CA PHE A 58 2.12 0.72 -3.54
C PHE A 58 2.24 -0.66 -4.23
N GLY A 59 2.96 -0.73 -5.35
CA GLY A 59 3.26 -2.01 -6.01
C GLY A 59 4.03 -2.97 -5.11
N ARG A 60 4.98 -2.45 -4.31
CA ARG A 60 5.77 -3.26 -3.35
C ARG A 60 4.90 -3.82 -2.23
N ILE A 61 4.08 -2.99 -1.57
CA ILE A 61 3.21 -3.47 -0.48
C ILE A 61 2.09 -4.39 -0.99
N ARG A 62 1.57 -4.15 -2.21
CA ARG A 62 0.63 -5.07 -2.87
C ARG A 62 1.24 -6.44 -3.06
N LYS A 63 2.49 -6.52 -3.53
CA LYS A 63 3.19 -7.81 -3.67
C LYS A 63 3.35 -8.52 -2.33
N LEU A 64 3.68 -7.80 -1.25
CA LEU A 64 3.76 -8.38 0.10
C LEU A 64 2.40 -8.92 0.55
N LYS A 65 1.31 -8.18 0.30
CA LYS A 65 -0.05 -8.64 0.56
C LYS A 65 -0.37 -9.94 -0.20
N ASP A 66 -0.09 -9.98 -1.49
CA ASP A 66 -0.38 -11.17 -2.31
C ASP A 66 0.42 -12.39 -1.83
N ILE A 67 1.68 -12.18 -1.41
CA ILE A 67 2.52 -13.24 -0.81
C ILE A 67 1.94 -13.73 0.52
N MET A 68 1.51 -12.81 1.39
CA MET A 68 0.90 -13.13 2.68
C MET A 68 -0.40 -13.91 2.52
N ASP A 69 -1.28 -13.47 1.62
CA ASP A 69 -2.54 -14.14 1.34
C ASP A 69 -2.31 -15.56 0.80
N SER A 70 -1.32 -15.73 -0.09
CA SER A 70 -0.93 -17.05 -0.61
C SER A 70 -0.38 -17.96 0.49
N LEU A 71 0.43 -17.42 1.42
CA LEU A 71 0.97 -18.17 2.55
C LEU A 71 -0.14 -18.64 3.50
N LEU A 72 -1.04 -17.73 3.89
CA LEU A 72 -2.17 -18.07 4.74
C LEU A 72 -3.09 -19.10 4.08
N GLU A 73 -3.35 -18.95 2.78
CA GLU A 73 -4.14 -19.92 2.04
C GLU A 73 -3.49 -21.31 2.02
N SER A 74 -2.17 -21.39 1.79
CA SER A 74 -1.42 -22.65 1.87
C SER A 74 -1.52 -23.25 3.26
N VAL A 75 -1.24 -22.47 4.31
CA VAL A 75 -1.28 -22.94 5.70
C VAL A 75 -2.67 -23.47 6.10
N LEU A 76 -3.72 -22.74 5.72
CA LEU A 76 -5.09 -23.13 6.04
C LEU A 76 -5.55 -24.36 5.25
N LYS A 77 -5.00 -24.58 4.05
CA LYS A 77 -5.28 -25.77 3.24
C LYS A 77 -4.41 -26.97 3.65
N ASP A 78 -3.14 -26.80 3.95
CA ASP A 78 -2.23 -27.92 4.20
C ASP A 78 -2.60 -28.73 5.46
N LEU A 79 -3.37 -28.14 6.39
CA LEU A 79 -3.77 -28.76 7.66
C LEU A 79 -5.08 -29.57 7.58
N TYR A 80 -5.37 -30.18 6.43
CA TYR A 80 -6.54 -31.05 6.22
C TYR A 80 -6.54 -32.38 7.01
N ALA A 81 -5.78 -32.52 8.09
CA ALA A 81 -5.78 -33.70 8.96
C ALA A 81 -6.64 -33.46 10.22
N GLY A 82 -7.94 -33.70 10.11
CA GLY A 82 -8.87 -33.62 11.23
C GLY A 82 -10.14 -34.42 10.96
N PRO A 83 -10.84 -34.88 12.02
CA PRO A 83 -11.97 -35.81 11.88
C PRO A 83 -13.20 -35.19 11.20
N ASN A 84 -13.29 -33.85 11.15
CA ASN A 84 -14.35 -33.10 10.47
C ASN A 84 -13.87 -31.70 10.04
N ASP A 85 -14.65 -31.01 9.22
CA ASP A 85 -14.32 -29.70 8.64
C ASP A 85 -14.03 -28.62 9.69
N ALA A 86 -14.79 -28.59 10.78
CA ALA A 86 -14.63 -27.62 11.85
C ALA A 86 -13.30 -27.79 12.59
N ALA A 87 -12.92 -29.03 12.91
CA ALA A 87 -11.64 -29.35 13.54
C ALA A 87 -10.45 -29.02 12.64
N ARG A 88 -10.57 -29.28 11.32
CA ARG A 88 -9.54 -28.93 10.32
C ARG A 88 -9.33 -27.41 10.25
N LYS A 89 -10.43 -26.65 10.19
CA LYS A 89 -10.39 -25.19 10.19
C LYS A 89 -9.78 -24.62 11.48
N ALA A 90 -10.15 -25.17 12.64
CA ALA A 90 -9.59 -24.76 13.92
C ALA A 90 -8.08 -25.06 14.03
N GLY A 91 -7.64 -26.22 13.57
CA GLY A 91 -6.22 -26.59 13.52
C GLY A 91 -5.40 -25.67 12.61
N GLY A 92 -5.94 -25.36 11.43
CA GLY A 92 -5.35 -24.37 10.52
C GLY A 92 -5.14 -23.00 11.16
N ILE A 93 -6.16 -22.50 11.86
CA ILE A 93 -6.10 -21.21 12.57
C ILE A 93 -5.06 -21.24 13.70
N GLN A 94 -5.01 -22.32 14.48
CA GLN A 94 -4.04 -22.45 15.57
C GLN A 94 -2.61 -22.48 15.04
N HIS A 95 -2.36 -23.21 13.95
CA HIS A 95 -1.05 -23.24 13.33
C HIS A 95 -0.65 -21.88 12.74
N ALA A 96 -1.58 -21.17 12.08
CA ALA A 96 -1.31 -19.83 11.57
C ALA A 96 -0.97 -18.82 12.71
N ARG A 97 -1.52 -19.01 13.91
CA ARG A 97 -1.20 -18.19 15.09
C ARG A 97 0.17 -18.48 15.70
N ALA A 98 0.69 -19.68 15.50
CA ALA A 98 1.97 -20.14 16.03
C ALA A 98 2.81 -20.77 14.90
N PHE A 99 2.93 -20.04 13.78
CA PHE A 99 3.58 -20.56 12.59
C PHE A 99 5.09 -20.69 12.84
N PRO A 100 5.67 -21.88 12.71
CA PRO A 100 7.05 -22.13 13.11
C PRO A 100 8.03 -21.45 12.14
N VAL A 101 9.09 -20.88 12.70
CA VAL A 101 10.15 -20.20 11.94
C VAL A 101 11.51 -20.60 12.47
N THR A 102 12.49 -20.76 11.57
CA THR A 102 13.85 -21.17 11.91
C THR A 102 14.84 -20.08 11.54
N GLY A 103 15.88 -19.89 12.36
CA GLY A 103 16.91 -18.88 12.11
C GLY A 103 16.56 -17.45 12.56
N TYR A 104 15.50 -17.29 13.36
CA TYR A 104 15.13 -16.01 14.00
C TYR A 104 15.17 -16.15 15.53
N PRO A 105 15.25 -15.03 16.29
CA PRO A 105 15.28 -15.06 17.77
C PRO A 105 13.99 -15.59 18.43
N PHE A 106 12.92 -15.74 17.66
CA PHE A 106 11.62 -16.27 18.08
C PHE A 106 11.37 -17.60 17.37
N GLU A 107 10.69 -18.52 18.05
CA GLU A 107 10.43 -19.88 17.54
C GLU A 107 9.20 -19.95 16.61
N ALA A 108 8.29 -18.99 16.74
CA ALA A 108 7.07 -18.91 15.95
C ALA A 108 6.58 -17.47 15.78
N VAL A 109 5.73 -17.25 14.78
CA VAL A 109 5.06 -15.97 14.51
C VAL A 109 3.57 -16.15 14.32
N ASN A 110 2.82 -15.10 14.64
CA ASN A 110 1.41 -15.01 14.31
C ASN A 110 1.23 -14.41 12.90
N LEU A 111 0.82 -15.25 11.95
CA LEU A 111 0.63 -14.83 10.56
C LEU A 111 -0.51 -13.80 10.40
N TYR A 112 -1.49 -13.78 11.31
CA TYR A 112 -2.57 -12.80 11.27
C TYR A 112 -2.07 -11.40 11.67
N GLU A 113 -1.18 -11.31 12.67
CA GLU A 113 -0.58 -10.03 13.05
C GLU A 113 0.30 -9.46 11.93
N LEU A 114 1.03 -10.32 11.22
CA LEU A 114 1.79 -9.92 10.03
C LEU A 114 0.85 -9.45 8.92
N GLN A 115 -0.24 -10.17 8.67
CA GLN A 115 -1.24 -9.79 7.68
C GLN A 115 -1.88 -8.44 8.02
N ASP A 116 -2.27 -8.21 9.27
CA ASP A 116 -2.88 -6.95 9.70
C ASP A 116 -1.94 -5.75 9.46
N ASN A 117 -0.65 -5.91 9.76
CA ASN A 117 0.36 -4.88 9.48
C ASN A 117 0.51 -4.59 7.97
N ILE A 118 0.52 -5.64 7.14
CA ILE A 118 0.59 -5.49 5.68
C ILE A 118 -0.68 -4.82 5.15
N LEU A 119 -1.85 -5.27 5.59
CA LEU A 119 -3.14 -4.74 5.14
C LEU A 119 -3.31 -3.27 5.52
N SER A 120 -2.93 -2.90 6.76
CA SER A 120 -2.95 -1.50 7.19
C SER A 120 -2.16 -0.61 6.24
N ASN A 121 -0.90 -0.97 5.95
CA ASN A 121 -0.06 -0.20 5.04
C ASN A 121 -0.56 -0.25 3.59
N TYR A 122 -1.07 -1.39 3.12
CA TYR A 122 -1.67 -1.54 1.80
C TYR A 122 -2.85 -0.59 1.59
N TYR A 123 -3.79 -0.54 2.53
CA TYR A 123 -4.97 0.32 2.42
C TYR A 123 -4.61 1.81 2.54
N SER A 124 -3.66 2.16 3.40
CA SER A 124 -3.12 3.53 3.49
C SER A 124 -2.49 3.99 2.18
N MET A 125 -1.66 3.15 1.55
CA MET A 125 -1.07 3.44 0.24
C MET A 125 -2.13 3.50 -0.87
N GLN A 126 -3.10 2.59 -0.87
CA GLN A 126 -4.20 2.62 -1.84
C GLN A 126 -5.00 3.92 -1.75
N SER A 127 -5.29 4.39 -0.52
CA SER A 127 -5.97 5.67 -0.31
C SER A 127 -5.14 6.84 -0.84
N THR A 128 -3.83 6.85 -0.56
CA THR A 128 -2.89 7.85 -1.05
C THR A 128 -2.87 7.91 -2.58
N VAL A 129 -2.70 6.78 -3.26
CA VAL A 129 -2.67 6.72 -4.73
C VAL A 129 -3.98 7.24 -5.32
N ARG A 130 -5.13 6.83 -4.78
CA ARG A 130 -6.45 7.33 -5.23
C ARG A 130 -6.62 8.84 -5.03
N ALA A 131 -6.10 9.38 -3.93
CA ALA A 131 -6.14 10.81 -3.68
C ALA A 131 -5.25 11.59 -4.68
N LEU A 132 -4.09 11.05 -5.03
CA LEU A 132 -3.21 11.62 -6.05
C LEU A 132 -3.83 11.54 -7.45
N GLU A 133 -4.49 10.43 -7.79
CA GLU A 133 -5.28 10.29 -9.02
C GLU A 133 -6.41 11.33 -9.12
N GLY A 134 -7.11 11.59 -8.00
CA GLY A 134 -8.10 12.67 -7.93
C GLY A 134 -7.50 14.05 -8.21
N LYS A 135 -6.30 14.32 -7.68
CA LYS A 135 -5.57 15.58 -7.94
C LYS A 135 -5.05 15.67 -9.38
N MET A 136 -4.68 14.55 -10.01
CA MET A 136 -4.32 14.51 -11.44
C MET A 136 -5.52 14.85 -12.32
N GLY A 137 -6.73 14.43 -11.95
CA GLY A 137 -7.97 14.86 -12.61
C GLY A 137 -8.14 16.38 -12.57
N ALA A 138 -7.95 16.98 -11.39
CA ALA A 138 -8.02 18.44 -11.22
C ALA A 138 -6.95 19.19 -12.06
N LYS A 139 -5.73 18.64 -12.18
CA LYS A 139 -4.67 19.17 -13.08
C LYS A 139 -5.15 19.28 -14.52
N ILE A 140 -5.83 18.25 -15.04
CA ILE A 140 -6.35 18.26 -16.43
C ILE A 140 -7.38 19.37 -16.60
N THR A 141 -8.30 19.52 -15.64
CA THR A 141 -9.32 20.59 -15.66
C THR A 141 -8.69 21.98 -15.64
N ASN A 142 -7.75 22.25 -14.73
CA ASN A 142 -7.10 23.57 -14.63
C ASN A 142 -6.32 23.94 -15.90
N ASN A 143 -5.58 22.98 -16.46
CA ASN A 143 -4.86 23.19 -17.72
C ASN A 143 -5.80 23.45 -18.91
N ALA A 144 -6.99 22.84 -18.92
CA ALA A 144 -7.99 23.09 -19.96
C ALA A 144 -8.59 24.50 -19.86
N LEU A 145 -8.88 24.97 -18.64
CA LEU A 145 -9.40 26.32 -18.40
C LEU A 145 -8.43 27.40 -18.90
N LEU A 146 -7.15 27.29 -18.56
CA LEU A 146 -6.12 28.23 -19.02
C LEU A 146 -5.99 28.30 -20.53
N LYS A 147 -6.07 27.15 -21.23
CA LYS A 147 -6.04 27.14 -22.69
C LYS A 147 -7.21 27.90 -23.29
N ASN A 148 -8.40 27.78 -22.71
CA ASN A 148 -9.59 28.49 -23.18
C ASN A 148 -9.51 29.99 -22.90
N GLU A 149 -8.97 30.40 -21.75
CA GLU A 149 -8.75 31.82 -21.42
C GLU A 149 -7.73 32.47 -22.37
N LEU A 150 -6.60 31.80 -22.62
CA LEU A 150 -5.59 32.27 -23.57
C LEU A 150 -6.14 32.36 -25.00
N ALA A 151 -6.95 31.39 -25.43
CA ALA A 151 -7.58 31.40 -26.74
C ALA A 151 -8.68 32.47 -26.90
N SER A 152 -9.33 32.88 -25.80
CA SER A 152 -10.35 33.95 -25.80
C SER A 152 -9.75 35.36 -25.72
N ALA A 153 -8.48 35.47 -25.33
CA ALA A 153 -7.74 36.73 -25.23
C ALA A 153 -6.97 37.10 -26.52
N MET A 154 -6.94 36.20 -27.51
CA MET A 154 -6.36 36.40 -28.85
C MET A 154 -7.45 36.74 -29.87
#